data_AF-A0A9E2R7V8-F1
#
_entry.id   AF-A0A9E2R7V8-F1
#
_cell.length_a   1.000
_cell.length_b   1.000
_cell.length_c   1.000
_cell.angle_alpha   90.00
_cell.angle_beta   90.00
_cell.angle_gamma   90.00
#
_symmetry.space_group_name_H-M   'P 1'
#
loop_
_entity.id
_entity.type
_entity.pdbx_description
1 polymer ?
#
loop_
_entity_poly.entity_id
_entity_poly.type
_entity_poly.pdbx_seq_one_letter_code
_entity_poly.pdbx_strand_id
1 'polypeptide(L)'
;MSGEISEKLWREARAVEALVFEAFKGVTREGGVSWHEAYAIDFSLTDEESDLERAKDREQSWEELLNDVKWRDQVGDWYWPFFDAIGFSYYLAPALIHSLRGGGDEFFIYALGIGKGGYQTGWFELCTPQQRHVVARFLRWQLVCNAELPRWGVERQQLMIAYRSGWDEWDLGGGEMEELMPKRRRNGG
;
A
#
# COMPACT_ATOMS: atom_id res chain seq x y z
N MET A 1 7.88 -20.41 18.21
CA MET A 1 7.81 -19.16 19.00
C MET A 1 7.16 -18.13 18.12
N SER A 2 5.93 -17.71 18.43
CA SER A 2 5.32 -16.56 17.74
C SER A 2 6.10 -15.32 18.19
N GLY A 3 7.00 -14.83 17.36
CA GLY A 3 7.68 -13.57 17.66
C GLY A 3 6.67 -12.42 17.62
N GLU A 4 6.85 -11.47 18.51
CA GLU A 4 6.19 -10.16 18.49
C GLU A 4 7.06 -9.16 17.74
N ILE A 5 6.45 -8.15 17.11
CA ILE A 5 7.17 -7.09 16.43
C ILE A 5 7.91 -6.28 17.51
N SER A 6 9.19 -6.00 17.30
CA SER A 6 9.98 -5.23 18.27
C SER A 6 9.40 -3.83 18.49
N GLU A 7 9.54 -3.28 19.70
CA GLU A 7 9.06 -1.91 20.00
C GLU A 7 9.71 -0.86 19.07
N LYS A 8 10.95 -1.12 18.64
CA LYS A 8 11.66 -0.33 17.61
C LYS A 8 10.84 -0.26 16.31
N LEU A 9 10.38 -1.41 15.80
CA LEU A 9 9.57 -1.48 14.59
C LEU A 9 8.17 -0.87 14.77
N TRP A 10 7.57 -0.95 15.95
CA TRP A 10 6.30 -0.27 16.24
C TRP A 10 6.43 1.26 16.28
N ARG A 11 7.54 1.78 16.83
CA ARG A 11 7.83 3.22 16.76
C ARG A 11 8.02 3.69 15.33
N GLU A 12 8.73 2.92 14.52
CA GLU A 12 8.86 3.23 13.09
C GLU A 12 7.49 3.17 12.39
N ALA A 13 6.67 2.15 12.64
CA ALA A 13 5.34 2.02 12.03
C ALA A 13 4.50 3.28 12.29
N ARG A 14 4.47 3.77 13.54
CA ARG A 14 3.78 5.01 13.91
C ARG A 14 4.37 6.25 13.22
N ALA A 15 5.69 6.29 13.02
CA ALA A 15 6.34 7.37 12.30
C ALA A 15 5.98 7.36 10.80
N VAL A 16 5.91 6.18 10.17
CA VAL A 16 5.45 6.05 8.78
C VAL A 16 3.96 6.42 8.68
N GLU A 17 3.11 5.95 9.60
CA GLU A 17 1.69 6.30 9.65
C GLU A 17 1.48 7.82 9.71
N ALA A 18 2.22 8.54 10.55
CA ALA A 18 2.16 10.00 10.61
C ALA A 18 2.53 10.66 9.27
N LEU A 19 3.51 10.10 8.54
CA LEU A 19 3.85 10.57 7.21
C LEU A 19 2.76 10.27 6.18
N VAL A 20 2.06 9.13 6.29
CA VAL A 20 0.92 8.80 5.43
C VAL A 20 -0.17 9.84 5.59
N PHE A 21 -0.56 10.18 6.82
CA PHE A 21 -1.56 11.22 7.07
C PHE A 21 -1.19 12.56 6.43
N GLU A 22 0.07 12.98 6.54
CA GLU A 22 0.50 14.25 5.95
C GLU A 22 0.58 14.18 4.42
N ALA A 23 1.14 13.10 3.86
CA ALA A 23 1.34 12.96 2.42
C ALA A 23 0.04 12.78 1.63
N PHE A 24 -1.00 12.23 2.25
CA PHE A 24 -2.31 11.97 1.63
C PHE A 24 -3.41 12.94 2.12
N LYS A 25 -3.03 13.98 2.85
CA LYS A 25 -3.96 15.02 3.30
C LYS A 25 -4.64 15.68 2.10
N GLY A 26 -5.97 15.64 2.09
CA GLY A 26 -6.79 16.24 1.04
C GLY A 26 -6.84 15.47 -0.28
N VAL A 27 -6.32 14.24 -0.34
CA VAL A 27 -6.57 13.33 -1.46
C VAL A 27 -8.05 12.97 -1.50
N THR A 28 -8.67 13.10 -2.66
CA THR A 28 -10.09 12.78 -2.88
C THR A 28 -10.24 11.70 -3.95
N ARG A 29 -11.37 10.98 -3.92
CA ARG A 29 -11.76 10.00 -4.93
C ARG A 29 -12.57 10.61 -6.08
N GLU A 30 -12.78 11.92 -6.08
CA GLU A 30 -13.68 12.56 -7.05
C GLU A 30 -13.20 12.29 -8.49
N GLY A 31 -14.06 11.64 -9.28
CA GLY A 31 -13.76 11.24 -10.65
C GLY A 31 -12.87 10.00 -10.80
N GLY A 32 -12.52 9.31 -9.71
CA GLY A 32 -11.76 8.07 -9.72
C GLY A 32 -12.61 6.84 -9.43
N VAL A 33 -12.14 5.68 -9.92
CA VAL A 33 -12.78 4.37 -9.68
C VAL A 33 -12.92 4.09 -8.17
N SER A 34 -14.14 3.74 -7.77
CA SER A 34 -14.49 3.36 -6.40
C SER A 34 -14.26 1.88 -6.08
N TRP A 35 -14.31 1.49 -4.80
CA TRP A 35 -13.97 0.12 -4.40
C TRP A 35 -14.99 -0.88 -4.95
N HIS A 36 -16.29 -0.60 -4.80
CA HIS A 36 -17.32 -1.46 -5.37
C HIS A 36 -17.45 -1.30 -6.89
N GLU A 37 -17.02 -0.18 -7.47
CA GLU A 37 -16.87 -0.07 -8.93
C GLU A 37 -15.74 -0.94 -9.47
N ALA A 38 -14.59 -1.01 -8.79
CA ALA A 38 -13.52 -1.93 -9.15
C ALA A 38 -14.00 -3.39 -9.10
N TYR A 39 -14.81 -3.75 -8.09
CA TYR A 39 -15.52 -5.03 -8.04
C TYR A 39 -16.44 -5.22 -9.26
N ALA A 40 -17.26 -4.21 -9.60
CA ALA A 40 -18.16 -4.32 -10.75
C ALA A 40 -17.42 -4.53 -12.08
N ILE A 41 -16.26 -3.88 -12.26
CA ILE A 41 -15.40 -4.06 -13.43
C ILE A 41 -14.83 -5.49 -13.47
N ASP A 42 -14.31 -5.98 -12.34
CA ASP A 42 -13.74 -7.34 -12.24
C ASP A 42 -14.78 -8.42 -12.62
N PHE A 43 -16.00 -8.27 -12.11
CA PHE A 43 -17.10 -9.21 -12.37
C PHE A 43 -17.85 -8.93 -13.69
N SER A 44 -17.44 -7.92 -14.47
CA SER A 44 -18.07 -7.53 -15.73
C SER A 44 -19.59 -7.37 -15.61
N LEU A 45 -20.02 -6.69 -14.54
CA LEU A 45 -21.43 -6.46 -14.25
C LEU A 45 -22.09 -5.58 -15.32
N THR A 46 -23.41 -5.65 -15.42
CA THR A 46 -24.17 -4.74 -16.27
C THR A 46 -24.11 -3.30 -15.75
N ASP A 47 -24.50 -2.31 -16.58
CA ASP A 47 -24.53 -0.90 -16.17
C ASP A 47 -25.43 -0.68 -14.93
N GLU A 48 -26.60 -1.33 -14.89
CA GLU A 48 -27.54 -1.25 -13.78
C GLU A 48 -26.95 -1.84 -12.48
N GLU A 49 -26.31 -3.01 -12.57
CA GLU A 49 -25.63 -3.62 -11.43
C GLU A 49 -24.43 -2.79 -10.97
N SER A 50 -23.68 -2.20 -11.90
CA SER A 50 -22.54 -1.32 -11.61
C SER A 50 -22.99 -0.05 -10.87
N ASP A 51 -24.14 0.53 -11.25
CA ASP A 51 -24.75 1.66 -10.53
C ASP A 51 -25.13 1.29 -9.08
N LEU A 52 -25.67 0.08 -8.88
CA LEU A 52 -26.00 -0.43 -7.56
C LEU A 52 -24.76 -0.68 -6.69
N GLU A 53 -23.68 -1.19 -7.28
CA GLU A 53 -22.40 -1.36 -6.59
C GLU A 53 -21.79 -0.01 -6.20
N ARG A 54 -21.71 0.96 -7.13
CA ARG A 54 -21.23 2.32 -6.84
C ARG A 54 -22.00 3.01 -5.71
N ALA A 55 -23.29 2.74 -5.58
CA ALA A 55 -24.12 3.31 -4.51
C ALA A 55 -23.77 2.80 -3.09
N LYS A 56 -22.91 1.77 -2.97
CA LYS A 56 -22.40 1.24 -1.71
C LYS A 56 -21.17 2.01 -1.20
N ASP A 57 -20.43 2.68 -2.08
CA ASP A 57 -19.28 3.51 -1.74
C ASP A 57 -19.74 4.88 -1.19
N ARG A 58 -19.91 4.94 0.15
CA ARG A 58 -20.53 6.08 0.86
C ARG A 58 -19.53 6.92 1.64
N GLU A 59 -18.30 6.45 1.74
CA GLU A 59 -17.21 7.14 2.40
C GLU A 59 -17.02 8.54 1.80
N GLN A 60 -16.91 9.54 2.67
CA GLN A 60 -16.68 10.94 2.25
C GLN A 60 -15.19 11.27 2.24
N SER A 61 -14.39 10.49 2.97
CA SER A 61 -12.94 10.66 3.07
C SER A 61 -12.28 9.31 3.31
N TRP A 62 -11.02 9.17 2.88
CA TRP A 62 -10.32 7.90 2.99
C TRP A 62 -10.08 7.52 4.46
N GLU A 63 -10.07 8.51 5.36
CA GLU A 63 -9.95 8.31 6.81
C GLU A 63 -11.13 7.53 7.40
N GLU A 64 -12.33 7.62 6.82
CA GLU A 64 -13.50 6.86 7.26
C GLU A 64 -13.27 5.34 7.11
N LEU A 65 -12.50 4.94 6.08
CA LEU A 65 -12.14 3.54 5.82
C LEU A 65 -11.20 2.95 6.87
N LEU A 66 -10.53 3.78 7.68
CA LEU A 66 -9.68 3.30 8.78
C LEU A 66 -10.48 2.62 9.90
N ASN A 67 -11.78 2.92 9.99
CA ASN A 67 -12.68 2.32 10.99
C ASN A 67 -13.70 1.37 10.36
N ASP A 68 -13.70 1.23 9.03
CA ASP A 68 -14.58 0.30 8.33
C ASP A 68 -13.98 -1.11 8.35
N VAL A 69 -14.56 -1.96 9.21
CA VAL A 69 -14.15 -3.37 9.34
C VAL A 69 -14.39 -4.14 8.04
N LYS A 70 -15.47 -3.84 7.31
CA LYS A 70 -15.78 -4.56 6.07
C LYS A 70 -14.76 -4.24 4.99
N TRP A 71 -14.43 -2.97 4.83
CA TRP A 71 -13.42 -2.57 3.87
C TRP A 71 -12.05 -3.16 4.22
N ARG A 72 -11.67 -3.14 5.51
CA ARG A 72 -10.42 -3.75 5.98
C ARG A 72 -10.30 -5.23 5.59
N ASP A 73 -11.35 -6.01 5.79
CA ASP A 73 -11.35 -7.44 5.46
C ASP A 73 -11.20 -7.68 3.94
N GLN A 74 -11.45 -6.67 3.12
CA GLN A 74 -11.39 -6.70 1.66
C GLN A 74 -10.08 -6.12 1.10
N VAL A 75 -9.23 -5.46 1.89
CA VAL A 75 -8.00 -4.79 1.37
C VAL A 75 -7.11 -5.74 0.54
N GLY A 76 -7.10 -7.02 0.89
CA GLY A 76 -6.35 -8.07 0.18
C GLY A 76 -7.05 -8.65 -1.05
N ASP A 77 -8.24 -8.18 -1.40
CA ASP A 77 -8.98 -8.64 -2.58
C ASP A 77 -8.29 -8.19 -3.86
N TRP A 78 -8.57 -8.91 -4.95
CA TRP A 78 -7.93 -8.74 -6.24
C TRP A 78 -8.46 -7.55 -7.06
N TYR A 79 -9.03 -6.52 -6.41
CA TYR A 79 -9.63 -5.36 -7.10
C TYR A 79 -8.62 -4.30 -7.53
N TRP A 80 -7.42 -4.31 -6.94
CA TRP A 80 -6.36 -3.34 -7.24
C TRP A 80 -6.06 -3.11 -8.74
N PRO A 81 -6.06 -4.15 -9.60
CA PRO A 81 -5.86 -3.99 -11.03
C PRO A 81 -6.88 -3.11 -11.77
N PHE A 82 -8.06 -2.90 -11.18
CA PHE A 82 -9.17 -2.21 -11.83
C PHE A 82 -9.29 -0.74 -11.41
N PHE A 83 -8.43 -0.26 -10.51
CA PHE A 83 -8.36 1.17 -10.22
C PHE A 83 -7.70 1.96 -11.35
N ASP A 84 -8.17 3.19 -11.54
CA ASP A 84 -7.40 4.24 -12.19
C ASP A 84 -6.42 4.90 -11.19
N ALA A 85 -5.64 5.88 -11.67
CA ALA A 85 -4.66 6.56 -10.83
C ALA A 85 -5.28 7.37 -9.66
N ILE A 86 -6.53 7.84 -9.81
CA ILE A 86 -7.23 8.63 -8.78
C ILE A 86 -7.72 7.70 -7.68
N GLY A 87 -8.48 6.67 -8.04
CA GLY A 87 -8.98 5.65 -7.12
C GLY A 87 -7.84 4.96 -6.39
N PHE A 88 -6.78 4.59 -7.12
CA PHE A 88 -5.59 3.99 -6.51
C PHE A 88 -4.95 4.90 -5.46
N SER A 89 -4.72 6.17 -5.77
CA SER A 89 -4.15 7.14 -4.82
C SER A 89 -5.02 7.32 -3.57
N TYR A 90 -6.35 7.29 -3.73
CA TYR A 90 -7.31 7.42 -2.63
C TYR A 90 -7.29 6.21 -1.69
N TYR A 91 -7.35 4.98 -2.21
CA TYR A 91 -7.38 3.76 -1.40
C TYR A 91 -6.00 3.33 -0.87
N LEU A 92 -4.92 3.86 -1.42
CA LEU A 92 -3.56 3.56 -0.99
C LEU A 92 -3.29 3.98 0.46
N ALA A 93 -3.73 5.18 0.87
CA ALA A 93 -3.51 5.68 2.23
C ALA A 93 -4.07 4.77 3.33
N PRO A 94 -5.38 4.41 3.31
CA PRO A 94 -5.93 3.55 4.34
C PRO A 94 -5.37 2.13 4.29
N ALA A 95 -4.98 1.61 3.11
CA ALA A 95 -4.33 0.30 2.98
C ALA A 95 -2.94 0.27 3.65
N LEU A 96 -2.12 1.31 3.42
CA LEU A 96 -0.82 1.46 4.08
C LEU A 96 -0.98 1.49 5.61
N ILE A 97 -1.97 2.23 6.12
CA ILE A 97 -2.18 2.40 7.57
C ILE A 97 -2.68 1.10 8.21
N HIS A 98 -3.63 0.38 7.60
CA HIS A 98 -4.05 -0.92 8.13
C HIS A 98 -2.90 -1.91 8.20
N SER A 99 -2.07 -1.95 7.15
CA SER A 99 -0.87 -2.77 7.16
C SER A 99 0.13 -2.40 8.26
N LEU A 100 0.39 -1.10 8.45
CA LEU A 100 1.25 -0.60 9.53
C LEU A 100 0.74 -0.99 10.91
N ARG A 101 -0.58 -0.88 11.15
CA ARG A 101 -1.23 -1.23 12.42
C ARG A 101 -1.36 -2.73 12.64
N GLY A 102 -1.52 -3.50 11.57
CA GLY A 102 -1.64 -4.95 11.59
C GLY A 102 -0.31 -5.70 11.67
N GLY A 103 0.80 -5.03 11.33
CA GLY A 103 2.12 -5.67 11.32
C GLY A 103 2.31 -6.66 10.15
N GLY A 104 1.57 -6.49 9.05
CA GLY A 104 1.57 -7.36 7.88
C GLY A 104 1.00 -6.62 6.66
N ASP A 105 1.24 -7.10 5.45
CA ASP A 105 0.97 -6.35 4.20
C ASP A 105 -0.45 -6.51 3.64
N GLU A 106 -1.32 -7.26 4.32
CA GLU A 106 -2.71 -7.50 3.92
C GLU A 106 -2.86 -7.90 2.43
N PHE A 107 -1.86 -8.57 1.84
CA PHE A 107 -1.79 -9.00 0.44
C PHE A 107 -1.82 -7.89 -0.64
N PHE A 108 -2.02 -6.61 -0.31
CA PHE A 108 -2.06 -5.54 -1.32
C PHE A 108 -0.68 -5.16 -1.89
N ILE A 109 0.41 -5.71 -1.36
CA ILE A 109 1.78 -5.46 -1.85
C ILE A 109 1.96 -5.74 -3.36
N TYR A 110 1.17 -6.66 -3.92
CA TYR A 110 1.20 -6.94 -5.36
C TYR A 110 0.76 -5.72 -6.19
N ALA A 111 -0.07 -4.86 -5.62
CA ALA A 111 -0.45 -3.58 -6.20
C ALA A 111 0.69 -2.54 -6.17
N LEU A 112 1.66 -2.70 -5.27
CA LEU A 112 2.84 -1.83 -5.15
C LEU A 112 4.03 -2.29 -6.01
N GLY A 113 3.98 -3.48 -6.59
CA GLY A 113 4.96 -3.89 -7.58
C GLY A 113 4.89 -2.97 -8.81
N ILE A 114 6.02 -2.57 -9.37
CA ILE A 114 6.06 -2.02 -10.73
C ILE A 114 6.41 -3.21 -11.64
N GLY A 115 5.38 -3.87 -12.14
CA GLY A 115 5.51 -5.09 -12.94
C GLY A 115 6.40 -4.91 -14.17
N LYS A 116 6.99 -6.03 -14.64
CA LYS A 116 7.73 -6.07 -15.92
C LYS A 116 6.78 -5.71 -17.06
N GLY A 117 6.89 -4.50 -17.58
CA GLY A 117 6.05 -4.00 -18.69
C GLY A 117 5.38 -2.66 -18.41
N GLY A 118 5.49 -2.11 -17.19
CA GLY A 118 5.00 -0.76 -16.88
C GLY A 118 3.47 -0.65 -16.72
N TYR A 119 2.73 -1.76 -16.78
CA TYR A 119 1.26 -1.76 -16.62
C TYR A 119 0.80 -1.03 -15.33
N GLN A 120 1.59 -1.10 -14.27
CA GLN A 120 1.29 -0.49 -12.98
C GLN A 120 1.85 0.94 -12.83
N THR A 121 2.63 1.47 -13.79
CA THR A 121 3.16 2.84 -13.67
C THR A 121 2.06 3.89 -13.73
N GLY A 122 0.98 3.62 -14.49
CA GLY A 122 -0.19 4.49 -14.61
C GLY A 122 -0.82 4.83 -13.26
N TRP A 123 -0.90 3.85 -12.35
CA TRP A 123 -1.50 4.06 -11.02
C TRP A 123 -0.74 5.07 -10.15
N PHE A 124 0.59 5.14 -10.35
CA PHE A 124 1.45 6.04 -9.58
C PHE A 124 1.65 7.40 -10.25
N GLU A 125 1.07 7.66 -11.43
CA GLU A 125 1.25 8.91 -12.16
C GLU A 125 0.81 10.13 -11.36
N LEU A 126 -0.24 9.98 -10.54
CA LEU A 126 -0.75 11.05 -9.68
C LEU A 126 -0.07 11.10 -8.30
N CYS A 127 0.77 10.12 -7.96
CA CYS A 127 1.48 10.11 -6.69
C CYS A 127 2.55 11.21 -6.67
N THR A 128 2.43 12.16 -5.75
CA THR A 128 3.42 13.22 -5.52
C THR A 128 4.75 12.63 -5.01
N PRO A 129 5.86 13.37 -5.11
CA PRO A 129 7.14 12.96 -4.50
C PRO A 129 7.02 12.55 -3.03
N GLN A 130 6.18 13.25 -2.26
CA GLN A 130 5.97 12.96 -0.85
C GLN A 130 5.21 11.64 -0.65
N GLN A 131 4.16 11.39 -1.43
CA GLN A 131 3.42 10.12 -1.39
C GLN A 131 4.33 8.96 -1.79
N ARG A 132 5.14 9.14 -2.85
CA ARG A 132 6.08 8.12 -3.30
C ARG A 132 7.14 7.80 -2.25
N HIS A 133 7.64 8.84 -1.58
CA HIS A 133 8.57 8.67 -0.46
C HIS A 133 7.96 7.84 0.67
N VAL A 134 6.70 8.11 1.04
CA VAL A 134 6.02 7.36 2.09
C VAL A 134 5.82 5.89 1.71
N VAL A 135 5.42 5.61 0.47
CA VAL A 135 5.31 4.23 -0.03
C VAL A 135 6.67 3.51 0.04
N ALA A 136 7.75 4.17 -0.38
CA ALA A 136 9.09 3.60 -0.27
C ALA A 136 9.48 3.29 1.18
N ARG A 137 9.17 4.20 2.11
CA ARG A 137 9.43 4.03 3.55
C ARG A 137 8.61 2.89 4.15
N PHE A 138 7.35 2.75 3.73
CA PHE A 138 6.48 1.63 4.09
C PHE A 138 7.05 0.29 3.60
N LEU A 139 7.45 0.20 2.33
CA LEU A 139 8.04 -1.02 1.76
C LEU A 139 9.33 -1.42 2.49
N ARG A 140 10.13 -0.42 2.87
CA ARG A 140 11.31 -0.63 3.70
C ARG A 140 10.97 -1.18 5.08
N TRP A 141 9.97 -0.60 5.73
CA TRP A 141 9.46 -1.09 7.02
C TRP A 141 8.96 -2.54 6.92
N GLN A 142 8.18 -2.87 5.88
CA GLN A 142 7.73 -4.24 5.61
C GLN A 142 8.89 -5.22 5.42
N LEU A 143 9.94 -4.83 4.69
CA LEU A 143 11.12 -5.67 4.48
C LEU A 143 11.83 -6.07 5.78
N VAL A 144 11.90 -5.15 6.75
CA VAL A 144 12.49 -5.46 8.05
C VAL A 144 11.52 -6.22 8.94
N CYS A 145 10.23 -5.85 8.94
CA CYS A 145 9.20 -6.60 9.67
C CYS A 145 9.16 -8.07 9.24
N ASN A 146 9.17 -8.34 7.93
CA ASN A 146 9.21 -9.70 7.38
C ASN A 146 10.51 -10.45 7.75
N ALA A 147 11.64 -9.73 7.92
CA ALA A 147 12.90 -10.33 8.36
C ALA A 147 12.90 -10.71 9.85
N GLU A 148 12.27 -9.92 10.71
CA GLU A 148 12.10 -10.24 12.14
C GLU A 148 11.01 -11.30 12.36
N LEU A 149 9.93 -11.21 11.59
CA LEU A 149 8.77 -12.09 11.67
C LEU A 149 8.30 -12.50 10.27
N PRO A 150 8.71 -13.68 9.80
CA PRO A 150 8.13 -14.27 8.61
C PRO A 150 6.69 -14.70 8.94
N ARG A 151 5.75 -13.77 8.88
CA ARG A 151 4.30 -14.07 8.94
C ARG A 151 3.80 -14.40 7.53
N TRP A 152 2.68 -15.12 7.50
CA TRP A 152 1.99 -15.58 6.30
C TRP A 152 1.84 -14.51 5.22
N GLY A 153 1.98 -14.92 3.96
CA GLY A 153 1.33 -14.26 2.82
C GLY A 153 2.27 -13.92 1.68
N VAL A 154 3.31 -13.14 1.93
CA VAL A 154 4.13 -12.57 0.86
C VAL A 154 5.59 -12.96 1.06
N GLU A 155 6.13 -13.61 0.04
CA GLU A 155 7.55 -13.93 0.00
C GLU A 155 8.34 -12.63 0.05
N ARG A 156 9.32 -12.55 0.96
CA ARG A 156 10.33 -11.47 1.01
C ARG A 156 10.84 -11.05 -0.37
N GLN A 157 10.92 -12.00 -1.29
CA GLN A 157 11.27 -11.78 -2.68
C GLN A 157 10.34 -10.78 -3.39
N GLN A 158 9.03 -10.83 -3.19
CA GLN A 158 8.08 -9.88 -3.79
C GLN A 158 8.24 -8.48 -3.20
N LEU A 159 8.39 -8.36 -1.88
CA LEU A 159 8.71 -7.09 -1.22
C LEU A 159 10.01 -6.48 -1.78
N MET A 160 11.03 -7.32 -1.98
CA MET A 160 12.30 -6.89 -2.57
C MET A 160 12.15 -6.51 -4.06
N ILE A 161 11.29 -7.20 -4.81
CA ILE A 161 11.00 -6.86 -6.21
C ILE A 161 10.29 -5.51 -6.27
N ALA A 162 9.22 -5.31 -5.51
CA ALA A 162 8.52 -4.03 -5.43
C ALA A 162 9.51 -2.93 -5.02
N TYR A 163 10.20 -3.06 -3.90
CA TYR A 163 11.14 -2.05 -3.43
C TYR A 163 12.21 -1.68 -4.48
N ARG A 164 12.72 -2.66 -5.22
CA ARG A 164 13.75 -2.45 -6.26
C ARG A 164 13.19 -2.10 -7.64
N SER A 165 11.88 -2.08 -7.82
CA SER A 165 11.25 -1.74 -9.11
C SER A 165 11.11 -0.23 -9.32
N GLY A 166 11.78 0.59 -8.50
CA GLY A 166 11.82 2.04 -8.59
C GLY A 166 11.52 2.76 -7.27
N TRP A 167 11.02 2.07 -6.26
CA TRP A 167 10.73 2.69 -4.96
C TRP A 167 11.99 3.06 -4.17
N ASP A 168 13.10 2.38 -4.38
CA ASP A 168 14.38 2.68 -3.74
C ASP A 168 14.94 4.05 -4.12
N GLU A 169 14.55 4.61 -5.26
CA GLU A 169 14.88 5.98 -5.66
C GLU A 169 14.14 7.04 -4.84
N TRP A 170 12.98 6.67 -4.29
CA TRP A 170 12.14 7.53 -3.45
C TRP A 170 12.39 7.32 -1.95
N ASP A 171 13.22 6.36 -1.57
CA ASP A 171 13.65 6.19 -0.18
C ASP A 171 14.71 7.24 0.18
N LEU A 172 14.26 8.35 0.77
CA LEU A 172 15.11 9.42 1.26
C LEU A 172 15.76 9.11 2.62
N GLY A 173 15.65 7.87 3.12
CA GLY A 173 16.29 7.46 4.36
C GLY A 173 15.56 7.91 5.64
N GLY A 174 16.31 7.92 6.74
CA GLY A 174 15.85 8.42 8.04
C GLY A 174 15.01 7.42 8.85
N GLY A 175 14.77 7.75 10.11
CA GLY A 175 14.11 6.86 11.07
C GLY A 175 15.06 5.81 11.64
N GLU A 176 14.52 4.90 12.43
CA GLU A 176 15.30 3.87 13.15
C GLU A 176 15.70 2.69 12.25
N MET A 177 15.27 2.73 10.99
CA MET A 177 15.35 1.67 9.97
C MET A 177 16.66 1.61 9.20
N GLU A 178 17.43 2.69 9.18
CA GLU A 178 18.67 2.77 8.39
C GLU A 178 19.72 1.75 8.86
N GLU A 179 19.69 1.41 10.15
CA GLU A 179 20.53 0.37 10.75
C GLU A 179 20.04 -1.06 10.50
N LEU A 180 18.75 -1.23 10.20
CA LEU A 180 18.07 -2.53 10.11
C LEU A 180 18.00 -3.05 8.68
N MET A 181 18.24 -2.20 7.68
CA MET A 181 18.20 -2.61 6.29
C MET A 181 19.35 -3.57 5.95
N PRO A 182 19.08 -4.65 5.19
CA PRO A 182 20.14 -5.50 4.68
C PRO A 182 21.09 -4.64 3.84
N LYS A 183 22.36 -4.56 4.26
CA LYS A 183 23.39 -3.82 3.50
C LYS A 183 23.32 -4.28 2.05
N ARG A 184 23.17 -3.34 1.11
CA ARG A 184 23.31 -3.64 -0.33
C ARG A 184 24.60 -4.45 -0.47
N ARG A 185 24.50 -5.71 -0.94
CA ARG A 185 25.68 -6.42 -1.40
C ARG A 185 26.26 -5.52 -2.49
N ARG A 186 27.38 -4.84 -2.20
CA ARG A 186 28.17 -4.24 -3.25
C ARG A 186 28.50 -5.40 -4.17
N ASN A 187 27.94 -5.40 -5.37
CA ASN A 187 28.43 -6.28 -6.41
C ASN A 187 29.91 -5.91 -6.55
N GLY A 188 30.78 -6.78 -6.04
CA GLY A 188 32.22 -6.68 -6.26
C GLY A 188 32.42 -6.65 -7.77
N GLY A 189 33.23 -5.68 -8.22
CA GLY A 189 33.62 -5.53 -9.61
C GLY A 189 34.44 -6.69 -10.14
#